data_AF-A0A7X6XC45-F1
#
_entry.id   AF-A0A7X6XC45-F1
#
_cell.length_a   1.000
_cell.length_b   1.000
_cell.length_c   1.000
_cell.angle_alpha   90.00
_cell.angle_beta   90.00
_cell.angle_gamma   90.00
#
_symmetry.space_group_name_H-M   'P 1'
#
loop_
_entity.id
_entity.type
_entity.pdbx_description
1 polymer ?
#
loop_
_entity_poly.entity_id
_entity_poly.type
_entity_poly.pdbx_seq_one_letter_code
_entity_poly.pdbx_strand_id
1 'polypeptide(L)'
;MKTKIILIKTVEDLEKIRKVEEDSTVVLILTEDIDFVDPIEYFKGNYIKTGKPKFDPINVNGLNVIIYGNGHTISNLNVDINYNDCAGLFSKVDNLYIRNTKFYQSQIKGNDSVGIIAGEVHGKANIRSIEIIGGKVEGKLWVGGMVGYSHEVDVQNSYVNLEIKSEDLYGAVAGLALDNFNSKNVDATVFTRNEDNEIITENTKLCGLLRRSKKQKKLIK
;
A
#
# COMPACT_ATOMS: atom_id res chain seq x y z
N MET A 1 11.46 10.93 20.43
CA MET A 1 11.29 10.31 19.09
C MET A 1 12.53 10.60 18.26
N LYS A 2 13.32 9.59 17.93
CA LYS A 2 14.50 9.74 17.05
C LYS A 2 14.03 9.79 15.59
N THR A 3 14.77 10.50 14.73
CA THR A 3 14.51 10.52 13.29
C THR A 3 15.69 9.89 12.55
N LYS A 4 15.41 8.96 11.64
CA LYS A 4 16.39 8.34 10.76
C LYS A 4 16.06 8.68 9.32
N ILE A 5 17.03 9.21 8.57
CA ILE A 5 16.90 9.47 7.13
C ILE A 5 17.61 8.35 6.37
N ILE A 6 16.96 7.82 5.35
CA ILE A 6 17.50 6.78 4.47
C ILE A 6 17.28 7.22 3.02
N LEU A 7 18.37 7.33 2.28
CA LEU A 7 18.32 7.54 0.83
C LEU A 7 18.11 6.18 0.16
N ILE A 8 17.16 6.11 -0.76
CA ILE A 8 16.77 4.89 -1.45
C ILE A 8 17.14 5.03 -2.93
N LYS A 9 18.09 4.19 -3.36
CA LYS A 9 18.51 4.03 -4.75
C LYS A 9 18.12 2.67 -5.30
N THR A 10 18.02 1.68 -4.43
CA THR A 10 17.84 0.27 -4.78
C THR A 10 16.85 -0.40 -3.83
N VAL A 11 16.39 -1.61 -4.17
CA VAL A 11 15.52 -2.40 -3.30
C VAL A 11 16.22 -2.73 -1.98
N GLU A 12 17.52 -3.00 -2.02
CA GLU A 12 18.36 -3.32 -0.85
C GLU A 12 18.41 -2.18 0.15
N ASP A 13 18.31 -0.93 -0.29
CA ASP A 13 18.28 0.21 0.62
C ASP A 13 17.04 0.21 1.51
N LEU A 14 15.92 -0.37 1.04
CA LEU A 14 14.70 -0.50 1.83
C LEU A 14 14.91 -1.41 3.05
N GLU A 15 15.80 -2.40 2.99
CA GLU A 15 16.11 -3.29 4.12
C GLU A 15 16.67 -2.56 5.33
N LYS A 16 17.26 -1.38 5.13
CA LYS A 16 17.79 -0.56 6.21
C LYS A 16 16.70 -0.12 7.19
N ILE A 17 15.45 -0.05 6.75
CA ILE A 17 14.33 0.33 7.63
C ILE A 17 14.02 -0.73 8.69
N ARG A 18 14.23 -2.02 8.39
CA ARG A 18 13.94 -3.13 9.31
C ARG A 18 14.80 -3.11 10.57
N LYS A 19 15.90 -2.36 10.54
CA LYS A 19 16.89 -2.24 11.63
C LYS A 19 16.69 -0.99 12.47
N VAL A 20 15.65 -0.20 12.21
CA VAL A 20 15.36 1.02 12.98
C VAL A 20 14.62 0.65 14.25
N GLU A 21 15.03 1.24 15.38
CA GLU A 21 14.38 1.09 16.68
C GLU A 21 12.92 1.57 16.63
N GLU A 22 12.01 0.84 17.29
CA GLU A 22 10.60 1.24 17.50
C GLU A 22 10.47 2.67 18.08
N ASP A 23 9.28 3.25 17.98
CA ASP A 23 8.96 4.61 18.43
C ASP A 23 9.82 5.71 17.78
N SER A 24 10.26 5.46 16.54
CA SER A 24 11.06 6.37 15.73
C SER A 24 10.31 6.82 14.47
N THR A 25 10.75 7.96 13.92
CA THR A 25 10.37 8.38 12.57
C THR A 25 11.44 8.00 11.57
N VAL A 26 11.05 7.36 10.48
CA VAL A 26 11.92 7.07 9.34
C VAL A 26 11.50 7.92 8.16
N VAL A 27 12.46 8.65 7.59
CA VAL A 27 12.28 9.41 6.36
C VAL A 27 13.00 8.68 5.23
N LEU A 28 12.23 8.14 4.30
CA LEU A 28 12.71 7.54 3.07
C LEU A 28 12.69 8.60 1.97
N ILE A 29 13.81 8.77 1.28
CA ILE A 29 13.92 9.69 0.14
C ILE A 29 14.35 8.87 -1.06
N LEU A 30 13.46 8.73 -2.04
CA LEU A 30 13.82 8.14 -3.32
C LEU A 30 14.73 9.12 -4.06
N THR A 31 15.86 8.60 -4.53
CA THR A 31 16.85 9.34 -5.31
C THR A 31 17.01 8.78 -6.73
N GLU A 32 16.44 7.60 -6.98
CA GLU A 32 16.40 6.93 -8.28
C GLU A 32 15.05 6.18 -8.39
N ASP A 33 14.71 5.77 -9.61
CA ASP A 33 13.64 4.80 -9.81
C ASP A 33 14.06 3.44 -9.23
N ILE A 34 13.09 2.70 -8.68
CA ILE A 34 13.31 1.39 -8.07
C ILE A 34 12.54 0.36 -8.88
N ASP A 35 13.22 -0.64 -9.41
CA ASP A 35 12.58 -1.78 -10.06
C ASP A 35 12.83 -3.06 -9.26
N PHE A 36 11.75 -3.71 -8.81
CA PHE A 36 11.81 -4.97 -8.07
C PHE A 36 12.15 -6.19 -8.95
N VAL A 37 12.35 -5.98 -10.26
CA VAL A 37 12.95 -6.96 -11.18
C VAL A 37 14.48 -6.79 -11.26
N ASP A 38 15.00 -5.60 -10.92
CA ASP A 38 16.43 -5.23 -11.09
C ASP A 38 17.26 -5.30 -9.79
N PRO A 39 17.13 -6.37 -9.00
CA PRO A 39 18.27 -6.95 -8.33
C PRO A 39 18.16 -8.49 -8.27
N ILE A 40 18.65 -9.16 -9.32
CA ILE A 40 18.71 -10.64 -9.37
C ILE A 40 19.42 -11.22 -8.12
N GLU A 41 20.36 -10.48 -7.54
CA GLU A 41 21.12 -10.91 -6.35
C GLU A 41 20.30 -10.87 -5.06
N TYR A 42 19.56 -9.80 -4.77
CA TYR A 42 18.71 -9.71 -3.57
C TYR A 42 17.62 -10.79 -3.54
N PHE A 43 17.04 -11.10 -4.70
CA PHE A 43 15.99 -12.11 -4.81
C PHE A 43 16.49 -13.53 -5.04
N LYS A 44 17.81 -13.78 -5.00
CA LYS A 44 18.38 -15.10 -5.30
C LYS A 44 17.83 -16.17 -4.34
N GLY A 45 16.98 -17.05 -4.87
CA GLY A 45 16.30 -18.12 -4.13
C GLY A 45 14.89 -17.77 -3.63
N ASN A 46 14.47 -16.52 -3.73
CA ASN A 46 13.15 -16.02 -3.30
C ASN A 46 12.32 -15.60 -4.51
N TYR A 47 11.79 -16.59 -5.22
CA TYR A 47 10.92 -16.41 -6.38
C TYR A 47 9.54 -17.02 -6.11
N ILE A 48 8.48 -16.39 -6.62
CA ILE A 48 7.17 -17.05 -6.70
C ILE A 48 7.18 -18.14 -7.79
N LYS A 49 6.17 -19.02 -7.81
CA LYS A 49 6.08 -20.14 -8.76
C LYS A 49 6.16 -19.73 -10.23
N THR A 50 5.83 -18.49 -10.56
CA THR A 50 5.91 -17.92 -11.93
C THR A 50 7.28 -17.35 -12.28
N GLY A 51 8.28 -17.48 -11.40
CA GLY A 51 9.66 -17.02 -11.64
C GLY A 51 9.87 -15.52 -11.41
N LYS A 52 8.91 -14.80 -10.82
CA LYS A 52 9.10 -13.40 -10.41
C LYS A 52 9.74 -13.30 -9.02
N PRO A 53 10.66 -12.35 -8.79
CA PRO A 53 11.13 -11.95 -7.46
C PRO A 53 10.01 -11.84 -6.44
N LYS A 54 10.16 -12.46 -5.27
CA LYS A 54 9.22 -12.28 -4.15
C LYS A 54 9.83 -11.33 -3.13
N PHE A 55 9.18 -10.21 -2.91
CA PHE A 55 9.49 -9.30 -1.82
C PHE A 55 8.74 -9.71 -0.55
N ASP A 56 9.46 -9.81 0.55
CA ASP A 56 8.86 -9.97 1.87
C ASP A 56 8.46 -8.59 2.39
N PRO A 57 7.16 -8.33 2.68
CA PRO A 57 6.71 -7.03 3.15
C PRO A 57 7.49 -6.51 4.36
N ILE A 58 7.65 -5.20 4.44
CA ILE A 58 8.32 -4.54 5.57
C ILE A 58 7.33 -4.44 6.72
N ASN A 59 7.59 -5.17 7.81
CA ASN A 59 6.87 -5.00 9.07
C ASN A 59 7.65 -4.04 9.96
N VAL A 60 7.10 -2.85 10.18
CA VAL A 60 7.68 -1.80 11.03
C VAL A 60 6.59 -1.19 11.91
N ASN A 61 5.78 -2.07 12.50
CA ASN A 61 4.86 -1.70 13.57
C ASN A 61 5.61 -0.91 14.66
N GLY A 62 5.06 0.20 15.12
CA GLY A 62 5.76 1.13 16.03
C GLY A 62 6.57 2.24 15.34
N LEU A 63 6.70 2.25 14.00
CA LEU A 63 7.40 3.32 13.26
C LEU A 63 6.44 4.27 12.55
N ASN A 64 6.80 5.55 12.59
CA ASN A 64 6.23 6.57 11.70
C ASN A 64 7.08 6.65 10.43
N VAL A 65 6.49 6.42 9.25
CA VAL A 65 7.21 6.40 7.98
C VAL A 65 6.78 7.57 7.11
N ILE A 66 7.77 8.35 6.65
CA ILE A 66 7.62 9.46 5.73
C ILE A 66 8.38 9.11 4.45
N ILE A 67 7.70 9.13 3.31
CA ILE A 67 8.28 8.76 2.01
C ILE A 67 8.18 9.96 1.07
N TYR A 68 9.35 10.46 0.67
CA TYR A 68 9.49 11.46 -0.37
C TYR A 68 9.92 10.78 -1.66
N GLY A 69 8.97 10.62 -2.58
CA GLY A 69 9.22 9.97 -3.86
C GLY A 69 9.99 10.80 -4.87
N ASN A 70 9.99 12.13 -4.73
CA ASN A 70 10.67 13.06 -5.63
C ASN A 70 10.36 12.87 -7.14
N GLY A 71 9.22 12.28 -7.48
CA GLY A 71 8.82 11.98 -8.86
C GLY A 71 9.30 10.62 -9.38
N HIS A 72 10.05 9.85 -8.57
CA HIS A 72 10.54 8.54 -8.95
C HIS A 72 9.46 7.46 -8.92
N THR A 73 9.70 6.42 -9.70
CA THR A 73 8.81 5.26 -9.86
C THR A 73 9.30 4.06 -9.06
N ILE A 74 8.37 3.36 -8.42
CA ILE A 74 8.53 2.02 -7.85
C ILE A 74 7.83 1.02 -8.78
N SER A 75 8.60 0.22 -9.50
CA SER A 75 8.12 -0.71 -10.51
C SER A 75 8.15 -2.16 -10.04
N ASN A 76 7.18 -2.94 -10.51
CA ASN A 76 7.16 -4.40 -10.43
C ASN A 76 7.23 -4.98 -9.01
N LEU A 77 6.88 -4.20 -7.97
CA LEU A 77 6.79 -4.68 -6.60
C LEU A 77 5.92 -5.93 -6.56
N ASN A 78 6.48 -7.07 -6.16
CA ASN A 78 5.79 -8.35 -6.17
C ASN A 78 5.81 -8.99 -4.77
N VAL A 79 4.63 -9.08 -4.15
CA VAL A 79 4.40 -9.65 -2.82
C VAL A 79 3.40 -10.80 -2.98
N ASP A 80 3.74 -11.98 -2.45
CA ASP A 80 2.85 -13.15 -2.45
C ASP A 80 2.95 -13.90 -1.12
N ILE A 81 2.05 -13.58 -0.18
CA ILE A 81 1.98 -14.18 1.15
C ILE A 81 0.62 -14.87 1.34
N ASN A 82 0.62 -16.09 1.91
CA ASN A 82 -0.54 -16.98 1.93
C ASN A 82 -1.16 -17.23 3.32
N TYR A 83 -0.62 -16.63 4.39
CA TYR A 83 -1.15 -16.73 5.75
C TYR A 83 -1.83 -15.41 6.16
N ASN A 84 -2.52 -15.35 7.31
CA ASN A 84 -3.35 -14.22 7.81
C ASN A 84 -2.58 -12.90 7.99
N ASP A 85 -1.95 -12.42 6.93
CA ASP A 85 -0.93 -11.40 6.94
C ASP A 85 -1.35 -10.22 6.09
N CYS A 86 -0.93 -9.06 6.57
CA CYS A 86 -1.08 -7.80 5.87
C CYS A 86 -0.03 -7.72 4.77
N ALA A 87 -0.44 -7.33 3.56
CA ALA A 87 0.44 -7.32 2.39
C ALA A 87 0.51 -5.95 1.72
N GLY A 88 1.71 -5.59 1.30
CA GLY A 88 2.07 -4.35 0.62
C GLY A 88 3.58 -4.16 0.63
N LEU A 89 4.08 -2.98 0.20
CA LEU A 89 5.46 -2.59 0.48
C LEU A 89 5.72 -2.65 2.00
N PHE A 90 4.77 -2.14 2.79
CA PHE A 90 4.69 -2.35 4.22
C PHE A 90 3.57 -3.35 4.55
N SER A 91 3.85 -4.35 5.38
CA SER A 91 2.76 -5.14 5.97
C SER A 91 2.06 -4.34 7.06
N LYS A 92 2.83 -3.75 7.98
CA LYS A 92 2.33 -2.92 9.08
C LYS A 92 3.23 -1.71 9.34
N VAL A 93 2.60 -0.57 9.64
CA VAL A 93 3.25 0.69 10.02
C VAL A 93 2.31 1.50 10.93
N ASP A 94 2.83 2.36 11.81
CA ASP A 94 1.99 3.16 12.71
C ASP A 94 1.37 4.34 11.97
N ASN A 95 2.18 5.25 11.44
CA ASN A 95 1.70 6.35 10.61
C ASN A 95 2.47 6.37 9.30
N LEU A 96 1.75 6.66 8.22
CA LEU A 96 2.30 6.69 6.88
C LEU A 96 2.04 8.06 6.26
N TYR A 97 3.10 8.74 5.87
CA TYR A 97 3.05 9.86 4.95
C TYR A 97 3.82 9.48 3.68
N ILE A 98 3.21 9.62 2.52
CA ILE A 98 3.87 9.35 1.24
C ILE A 98 3.46 10.41 0.23
N ARG A 99 4.43 10.91 -0.54
CA ARG A 99 4.14 11.81 -1.65
C ARG A 99 5.03 11.66 -2.88
N ASN A 100 4.48 12.12 -4.01
CA ASN A 100 5.19 12.33 -5.27
C ASN A 100 5.91 11.07 -5.76
N THR A 101 5.22 9.95 -5.89
CA THR A 101 5.77 8.72 -6.47
C THR A 101 4.74 8.00 -7.30
N LYS A 102 5.22 7.20 -8.24
CA LYS A 102 4.42 6.31 -9.07
C LYS A 102 4.70 4.87 -8.66
N PHE A 103 3.66 4.06 -8.53
CA PHE A 103 3.76 2.61 -8.51
C PHE A 103 3.33 2.06 -9.87
N TYR A 104 4.18 1.23 -10.48
CA TYR A 104 3.93 0.69 -11.81
C TYR A 104 3.98 -0.84 -11.79
N GLN A 105 2.93 -1.49 -12.29
CA GLN A 105 2.87 -2.95 -12.43
C GLN A 105 3.09 -3.74 -11.12
N SER A 106 2.69 -3.19 -9.98
CA SER A 106 2.76 -3.88 -8.68
C SER A 106 1.80 -5.08 -8.62
N GLN A 107 2.25 -6.20 -8.06
CA GLN A 107 1.49 -7.44 -7.90
C GLN A 107 1.50 -7.81 -6.43
N ILE A 108 0.39 -7.58 -5.73
CA ILE A 108 0.30 -7.81 -4.29
C ILE A 108 -0.77 -8.85 -4.02
N LYS A 109 -0.37 -9.95 -3.41
CA LYS A 109 -1.27 -10.99 -2.95
C LYS A 109 -1.05 -11.21 -1.45
N GLY A 110 -2.12 -11.04 -0.69
CA GLY A 110 -2.18 -11.30 0.74
C GLY A 110 -3.53 -11.93 1.13
N ASN A 111 -3.87 -11.85 2.41
CA ASN A 111 -5.12 -12.44 2.93
C ASN A 111 -6.02 -11.37 3.55
N ASP A 112 -5.64 -10.79 4.68
CA ASP A 112 -6.58 -10.00 5.50
C ASP A 112 -6.62 -8.53 5.04
N SER A 113 -5.51 -7.81 5.16
CA SER A 113 -5.40 -6.40 4.76
C SER A 113 -4.38 -6.25 3.64
N VAL A 114 -4.81 -5.81 2.46
CA VAL A 114 -3.94 -5.79 1.29
C VAL A 114 -4.00 -4.43 0.60
N GLY A 115 -2.84 -3.83 0.37
CA GLY A 115 -2.70 -2.66 -0.48
C GLY A 115 -1.27 -2.45 -0.98
N ILE A 116 -1.09 -1.73 -2.09
CA ILE A 116 0.23 -1.58 -2.72
C ILE A 116 1.25 -0.91 -1.79
N ILE A 117 0.84 0.15 -1.10
CA ILE A 117 1.73 0.90 -0.21
C ILE A 117 1.79 0.21 1.15
N ALA A 118 0.64 -0.09 1.75
CA ALA A 118 0.59 -0.74 3.04
C ALA A 118 -0.60 -1.71 3.15
N GLY A 119 -0.40 -2.85 3.80
CA GLY A 119 -1.50 -3.70 4.24
C GLY A 119 -2.28 -3.01 5.36
N GLU A 120 -1.60 -2.64 6.45
CA GLU A 120 -2.20 -2.00 7.62
C GLU A 120 -1.42 -0.75 8.08
N VAL A 121 -2.15 0.34 8.32
CA VAL A 121 -1.66 1.57 8.93
C VAL A 121 -2.44 1.84 10.22
N HIS A 122 -1.85 1.60 11.38
CA HIS A 122 -2.55 1.66 12.68
C HIS A 122 -3.12 3.05 13.01
N GLY A 123 -2.44 4.11 12.60
CA GLY A 123 -2.85 5.49 12.77
C GLY A 123 -3.39 6.06 11.46
N LYS A 124 -2.67 7.05 10.93
CA LYS A 124 -3.10 7.79 9.73
C LYS A 124 -2.25 7.45 8.50
N ALA A 125 -2.93 7.17 7.40
CA ALA A 125 -2.38 7.16 6.05
C ALA A 125 -2.64 8.52 5.36
N ASN A 126 -1.58 9.30 5.15
CA ASN A 126 -1.60 10.57 4.43
C ASN A 126 -0.89 10.40 3.08
N ILE A 127 -1.67 10.44 2.00
CA ILE A 127 -1.25 10.01 0.66
C ILE A 127 -1.44 11.17 -0.31
N ARG A 128 -0.36 11.66 -0.93
CA ARG A 128 -0.41 12.86 -1.78
C ARG A 128 0.30 12.65 -3.11
N SER A 129 -0.33 12.99 -4.23
CA SER A 129 0.34 12.93 -5.54
C SER A 129 0.93 11.55 -5.82
N ILE A 130 0.10 10.52 -5.67
CA ILE A 130 0.47 9.13 -5.95
C ILE A 130 -0.25 8.66 -7.21
N GLU A 131 0.50 8.00 -8.08
CA GLU A 131 -0.04 7.35 -9.27
C GLU A 131 0.16 5.85 -9.16
N ILE A 132 -0.91 5.07 -9.27
CA ILE A 132 -0.82 3.61 -9.43
C ILE A 132 -1.28 3.28 -10.84
N ILE A 133 -0.40 2.66 -11.62
CA ILE A 133 -0.67 2.33 -13.03
C ILE A 133 -0.36 0.85 -13.30
N GLY A 134 -1.41 0.12 -13.63
CA GLY A 134 -1.39 -1.32 -13.85
C GLY A 134 -1.15 -2.11 -12.56
N GLY A 135 -0.98 -3.41 -12.72
CA GLY A 135 -0.78 -4.30 -11.59
C GLY A 135 -2.08 -4.91 -11.06
N LYS A 136 -1.94 -5.72 -10.00
CA LYS A 136 -3.04 -6.43 -9.35
C LYS A 136 -2.88 -6.44 -7.84
N VAL A 137 -4.00 -6.26 -7.13
CA VAL A 137 -4.09 -6.44 -5.68
C VAL A 137 -5.13 -7.53 -5.38
N GLU A 138 -4.71 -8.57 -4.69
CA GLU A 138 -5.53 -9.74 -4.36
C GLU A 138 -5.53 -10.01 -2.84
N GLY A 139 -6.72 -10.09 -2.24
CA GLY A 139 -6.92 -10.40 -0.82
C GLY A 139 -8.33 -10.90 -0.54
N LYS A 140 -8.64 -11.13 0.73
CA LYS A 140 -9.94 -11.66 1.18
C LYS A 140 -10.80 -10.64 1.90
N LEU A 141 -10.28 -9.92 2.90
CA LEU A 141 -11.11 -9.10 3.79
C LEU A 141 -11.14 -7.62 3.42
N TRP A 142 -10.02 -6.92 3.51
CA TRP A 142 -9.93 -5.48 3.27
C TRP A 142 -8.88 -5.18 2.22
N VAL A 143 -9.34 -5.00 0.98
CA VAL A 143 -8.47 -4.80 -0.18
C VAL A 143 -8.56 -3.36 -0.68
N GLY A 144 -7.50 -2.59 -0.52
CA GLY A 144 -7.38 -1.24 -1.06
C GLY A 144 -6.31 -1.17 -2.14
N GLY A 145 -6.52 -0.37 -3.18
CA GLY A 145 -5.45 -0.17 -4.17
C GLY A 145 -4.17 0.42 -3.56
N MET A 146 -4.29 1.31 -2.57
CA MET A 146 -3.16 1.91 -1.85
C MET A 146 -2.95 1.31 -0.46
N VAL A 147 -4.01 1.20 0.34
CA VAL A 147 -3.95 0.77 1.74
C VAL A 147 -5.05 -0.24 2.05
N GLY A 148 -4.75 -1.40 2.62
CA GLY A 148 -5.79 -2.35 3.01
C GLY A 148 -6.69 -1.81 4.12
N TYR A 149 -6.09 -1.49 5.26
CA TYR A 149 -6.76 -1.00 6.46
C TYR A 149 -6.05 0.20 7.08
N SER A 150 -6.82 1.20 7.54
CA SER A 150 -6.30 2.27 8.41
C SER A 150 -7.36 2.87 9.32
N HIS A 151 -6.95 3.52 10.42
CA HIS A 151 -7.87 4.32 11.22
C HIS A 151 -8.31 5.59 10.48
N GLU A 152 -7.36 6.30 9.87
CA GLU A 152 -7.63 7.52 9.11
C GLU A 152 -6.93 7.48 7.76
N VAL A 153 -7.69 7.77 6.69
CA VAL A 153 -7.14 7.94 5.33
C VAL A 153 -7.41 9.36 4.86
N ASP A 154 -6.37 10.06 4.42
CA ASP A 154 -6.44 11.35 3.73
C ASP A 154 -5.64 11.27 2.44
N VAL A 155 -6.35 11.16 1.32
CA VAL A 155 -5.77 11.00 -0.01
C VAL A 155 -6.05 12.22 -0.89
N GLN A 156 -5.03 12.75 -1.55
CA GLN A 156 -5.19 13.93 -2.42
C GLN A 156 -4.37 13.86 -3.70
N ASN A 157 -4.92 14.43 -4.78
CA ASN A 157 -4.26 14.58 -6.08
C ASN A 157 -3.67 13.27 -6.60
N SER A 158 -4.40 12.17 -6.50
CA SER A 158 -3.86 10.83 -6.77
C SER A 158 -4.67 10.09 -7.82
N TYR A 159 -4.03 9.19 -8.54
CA TYR A 159 -4.63 8.39 -9.59
C TYR A 159 -4.46 6.90 -9.32
N VAL A 160 -5.50 6.11 -9.54
CA VAL A 160 -5.49 4.66 -9.36
C VAL A 160 -5.98 3.98 -10.64
N ASN A 161 -5.16 3.09 -11.21
CA ASN A 161 -5.53 2.23 -12.32
C ASN A 161 -4.95 0.84 -12.11
N LEU A 162 -5.76 -0.13 -11.67
CA LEU A 162 -5.28 -1.49 -11.37
C LEU A 162 -6.42 -2.54 -11.31
N GLU A 163 -6.05 -3.82 -11.31
CA GLU A 163 -6.97 -4.93 -11.08
C GLU A 163 -7.09 -5.24 -9.57
N ILE A 164 -8.30 -5.23 -9.01
CA ILE A 164 -8.56 -5.66 -7.64
C ILE A 164 -9.34 -6.97 -7.66
N LYS A 165 -8.88 -7.94 -6.87
CA LYS A 165 -9.62 -9.17 -6.54
C LYS A 165 -9.80 -9.25 -5.02
N SER A 166 -11.04 -9.28 -4.57
CA SER A 166 -11.42 -9.35 -3.16
C SER A 166 -12.56 -10.34 -2.96
N GLU A 167 -12.57 -11.05 -1.84
CA GLU A 167 -13.69 -11.93 -1.44
C GLU A 167 -14.76 -11.19 -0.63
N ASP A 168 -14.39 -10.08 0.04
CA ASP A 168 -15.30 -9.23 0.84
C ASP A 168 -15.22 -7.76 0.40
N LEU A 169 -14.59 -6.88 1.20
CA LEU A 169 -14.62 -5.44 0.98
C LEU A 169 -13.42 -4.95 0.18
N TYR A 170 -13.69 -4.14 -0.85
CA TYR A 170 -12.64 -3.46 -1.59
C TYR A 170 -12.94 -2.00 -1.92
N GLY A 171 -11.89 -1.21 -2.06
CA GLY A 171 -11.95 0.17 -2.53
C GLY A 171 -10.72 0.55 -3.34
N ALA A 172 -10.87 1.52 -4.25
CA ALA A 172 -9.77 1.92 -5.12
C ALA A 172 -8.57 2.49 -4.35
N VAL A 173 -8.81 3.16 -3.22
CA VAL A 173 -7.75 3.67 -2.34
C VAL A 173 -7.61 2.78 -1.11
N ALA A 174 -8.72 2.60 -0.37
CA ALA A 174 -8.71 1.90 0.91
C ALA A 174 -9.75 0.76 0.96
N GLY A 175 -9.38 -0.38 1.54
CA GLY A 175 -10.35 -1.45 1.85
C GLY A 175 -11.27 -1.03 2.99
N LEU A 176 -10.69 -0.71 4.16
CA LEU A 176 -11.40 -0.25 5.35
C LEU A 176 -10.73 0.98 5.97
N ALA A 177 -11.51 2.03 6.19
CA ALA A 177 -11.17 3.14 7.06
C ALA A 177 -12.08 3.13 8.30
N LEU A 178 -11.52 3.13 9.52
CA LEU A 178 -12.36 3.15 10.72
C LEU A 178 -12.92 4.55 11.01
N ASP A 179 -12.07 5.49 11.38
CA ASP A 179 -12.53 6.76 11.92
C ASP A 179 -12.83 7.79 10.84
N ASN A 180 -11.97 7.92 9.82
CA ASN A 180 -12.16 8.91 8.78
C ASN A 180 -11.61 8.48 7.41
N PHE A 181 -12.28 8.92 6.35
CA PHE A 181 -11.81 8.83 4.97
C PHE A 181 -12.06 10.17 4.27
N ASN A 182 -11.01 10.88 3.91
CA ASN A 182 -11.07 12.12 3.14
C ASN A 182 -10.39 11.91 1.79
N SER A 183 -11.02 12.43 0.73
CA SER A 183 -10.47 12.42 -0.61
C SER A 183 -10.63 13.78 -1.28
N LYS A 184 -9.64 14.19 -2.06
CA LYS A 184 -9.68 15.41 -2.88
C LYS A 184 -8.92 15.19 -4.18
N ASN A 185 -9.55 15.43 -5.34
CA ASN A 185 -8.95 15.24 -6.66
C ASN A 185 -8.34 13.83 -6.79
N VAL A 186 -9.17 12.80 -6.61
CA VAL A 186 -8.74 11.41 -6.73
C VAL A 186 -9.54 10.74 -7.82
N ASP A 187 -8.86 10.29 -8.85
CA ASP A 187 -9.45 9.57 -9.98
C ASP A 187 -9.06 8.10 -9.89
N ALA A 188 -10.02 7.21 -10.16
CA ALA A 188 -9.81 5.77 -10.04
C ALA A 188 -10.50 5.01 -11.18
N THR A 189 -9.79 4.04 -11.73
CA THR A 189 -10.28 3.03 -12.66
C THR A 189 -9.85 1.68 -12.14
N VAL A 190 -10.79 0.91 -11.59
CA VAL A 190 -10.51 -0.41 -11.04
C VAL A 190 -11.18 -1.47 -11.90
N PHE A 191 -10.42 -2.51 -12.19
CA PHE A 191 -10.88 -3.70 -12.88
C PHE A 191 -11.12 -4.81 -11.86
N THR A 192 -12.29 -5.43 -11.88
CA THR A 192 -12.56 -6.67 -11.14
C THR A 192 -12.81 -7.79 -12.14
N ARG A 193 -12.95 -9.03 -11.67
CA ARG A 193 -13.31 -10.16 -12.52
C ARG A 193 -14.58 -10.84 -12.02
N ASN A 194 -15.46 -11.24 -12.93
CA ASN A 194 -16.60 -12.10 -12.61
C ASN A 194 -16.16 -13.55 -12.39
N GLU A 195 -17.14 -14.42 -12.08
CA GLU A 195 -16.95 -15.86 -11.91
C GLU A 195 -16.36 -16.54 -13.16
N ASP A 196 -16.63 -15.99 -14.34
CA ASP A 196 -16.10 -16.44 -15.64
C ASP A 196 -14.70 -15.86 -15.96
N ASN A 197 -14.09 -15.14 -15.02
CA ASN A 197 -12.77 -14.51 -15.13
C ASN A 197 -12.66 -13.38 -16.19
N GLU A 198 -13.79 -12.83 -16.63
CA GLU A 198 -13.87 -11.67 -17.52
C GLU A 198 -13.67 -10.36 -16.75
N ILE A 199 -13.02 -9.39 -17.38
CA ILE A 199 -12.77 -8.08 -16.76
C ILE A 199 -14.06 -7.26 -16.74
N ILE A 200 -14.46 -6.82 -15.55
CA ILE A 200 -15.52 -5.85 -15.34
C ILE A 200 -14.88 -4.54 -14.91
N THR A 201 -15.31 -3.43 -15.52
CA THR A 201 -14.98 -2.09 -15.06
C THR A 201 -16.17 -1.53 -14.30
N GLU A 202 -16.00 -1.25 -13.01
CA GLU A 202 -17.05 -0.64 -12.19
C GLU A 202 -16.65 0.77 -11.78
N ASN A 203 -17.64 1.63 -11.54
CA ASN A 203 -17.44 2.87 -10.79
C ASN A 203 -17.12 2.50 -9.33
N THR A 204 -15.87 2.17 -9.06
CA THR A 204 -15.45 1.68 -7.75
C THR A 204 -15.38 2.82 -6.74
N LYS A 205 -15.90 2.58 -5.54
CA LYS A 205 -15.75 3.50 -4.41
C LYS A 205 -14.28 3.66 -4.06
N LEU A 206 -13.88 4.87 -3.68
CA LEU A 206 -12.51 5.09 -3.21
C LEU A 206 -12.23 4.34 -1.88
N CYS A 207 -13.25 4.07 -1.07
CA CYS A 207 -13.16 3.29 0.15
C CYS A 207 -14.22 2.18 0.19
N GLY A 208 -13.82 0.94 0.48
CA GLY A 208 -14.74 -0.20 0.58
C GLY A 208 -15.73 -0.06 1.73
N LEU A 209 -15.23 0.32 2.91
CA LEU A 209 -16.05 0.64 4.07
C LEU A 209 -15.45 1.76 4.92
N LEU A 210 -16.28 2.73 5.29
CA LEU A 210 -15.97 3.71 6.34
C LEU A 210 -16.78 3.39 7.60
N ARG A 211 -16.12 2.98 8.69
CA ARG A 211 -16.78 2.53 9.94
C ARG A 211 -16.55 3.47 11.11
N ARG A 212 -17.25 4.61 11.13
CA ARG A 212 -17.12 5.61 12.21
C ARG A 212 -17.29 4.98 13.60
N SER A 213 -16.25 5.08 14.44
CA SER A 213 -16.29 4.56 15.81
C SER A 213 -17.39 5.27 16.64
N LYS A 214 -18.01 4.54 17.58
CA LYS A 214 -19.13 5.05 18.41
C LYS A 214 -18.81 6.34 19.19
N LYS A 215 -17.53 6.70 19.37
CA LYS A 215 -17.09 7.95 20.04
C LYS A 215 -17.50 9.21 19.27
N GLN A 216 -17.50 9.21 17.94
CA GLN A 216 -17.87 10.40 17.16
C GLN A 216 -19.38 10.65 17.09
N LYS A 217 -20.24 9.65 17.33
CA LYS A 217 -21.71 9.85 17.37
C LYS A 217 -22.20 10.71 18.54
N LYS A 218 -21.35 11.02 19.53
CA LYS A 218 -21.69 11.84 20.71
C LYS A 218 -21.36 13.33 20.59
N LEU A 219 -20.71 13.77 19.51
CA LEU A 219 -20.31 15.19 19.30
C LEU A 219 -21.22 15.95 18.33
N ILE A 220 -22.33 15.35 17.91
CA ILE A 220 -23.38 16.00 17.10
C ILE A 220 -24.70 15.87 17.87
N LYS A 221 -24.83 16.64 18.95
CA LYS A 221 -26.10 17.04 19.57
C LYS A 221 -25.92 18.42 20.18
#